data_AF-A0A842QLI7-F1
#
_entry.id   AF-A0A842QLI7-F1
#
_cell.length_a   1.000
_cell.length_b   1.000
_cell.length_c   1.000
_cell.angle_alpha   90.00
_cell.angle_beta   90.00
_cell.angle_gamma   90.00
#
_symmetry.space_group_name_H-M   'P 1'
#
loop_
_entity.id
_entity.type
_entity.pdbx_description
1 polymer ?
#
loop_
_entity_poly.entity_id
_entity_poly.type
_entity_poly.pdbx_seq_one_letter_code
_entity_poly.pdbx_strand_id
1 'polypeptide(L)'
;MRIKTRKKYRSFIIKNLALTEEDSQILFDAAKYNSYVETISNKADNLHLKVNKEYIESLQPEYSNYALKLLKKQRPGAVDLICDITYENFYGKIDNLHIHPWTGENGIKGKFHYLVVSILYRNKIIPFYATIIRLGCSKAELIGKAINYCKKLNLKIKKILLDRGFYSGEK
;
A
#
# COMPACT_ATOMS: atom_id res chain seq x y z
N MET A 1 -10.36 54.19 -12.64
CA MET A 1 -11.49 53.31 -12.28
C MET A 1 -11.50 52.08 -13.18
N ARG A 2 -11.01 50.92 -12.71
CA ARG A 2 -11.35 49.59 -13.26
C ARG A 2 -10.92 48.51 -12.27
N ILE A 3 -11.92 47.97 -11.59
CA ILE A 3 -11.83 46.81 -10.71
C ILE A 3 -11.63 45.58 -11.59
N LYS A 4 -10.59 44.78 -11.34
CA LYS A 4 -10.63 43.33 -11.61
C LYS A 4 -10.04 42.59 -10.42
N THR A 5 -10.95 41.97 -9.71
CA THR A 5 -10.83 41.09 -8.56
C THR A 5 -9.82 39.96 -8.79
N ARG A 6 -8.69 40.00 -8.08
CA ARG A 6 -7.89 38.79 -7.82
C ARG A 6 -8.70 37.92 -6.85
N LYS A 7 -9.47 36.97 -7.38
CA LYS A 7 -9.96 35.84 -6.58
C LYS A 7 -8.74 35.11 -6.02
N LYS A 8 -8.41 35.38 -4.76
CA LYS A 8 -7.54 34.53 -3.94
C LYS A 8 -8.23 33.16 -3.90
N TYR A 9 -7.75 32.22 -4.70
CA TYR A 9 -8.00 30.80 -4.43
C TYR A 9 -7.37 30.54 -3.06
N ARG A 10 -8.20 30.53 -2.02
CA ARG A 10 -7.85 29.86 -0.77
C ARG A 10 -7.57 28.42 -1.19
N SER A 11 -6.32 28.00 -1.10
CA SER A 11 -6.00 26.58 -1.07
C SER A 11 -6.90 26.00 0.01
N PHE A 12 -7.89 25.20 -0.39
CA PHE A 12 -8.50 24.27 0.53
C PHE A 12 -7.36 23.35 0.93
N ILE A 13 -6.74 23.67 2.06
CA ILE A 13 -6.03 22.70 2.85
C ILE A 13 -7.11 21.67 3.17
N ILE A 14 -7.20 20.63 2.34
CA ILE A 14 -7.80 19.38 2.75
C ILE A 14 -7.06 19.05 4.03
N LYS A 15 -7.73 19.21 5.17
CA LYS A 15 -7.27 18.60 6.40
C LYS A 15 -7.22 17.12 6.05
N ASN A 16 -6.05 16.61 5.69
CA ASN A 16 -5.80 15.18 5.57
C ASN A 16 -6.38 14.59 6.83
N LEU A 17 -7.47 13.85 6.71
CA LEU A 17 -8.12 13.24 7.85
C LEU A 17 -7.38 11.92 8.07
N ALA A 18 -6.06 12.05 8.22
CA ALA A 18 -5.14 10.95 8.37
C ALA A 18 -5.63 10.07 9.51
N LEU A 19 -5.61 8.76 9.28
CA LEU A 19 -5.99 7.80 10.31
C LEU A 19 -5.18 8.11 11.58
N THR A 20 -5.86 8.13 12.72
CA THR A 20 -5.14 8.31 13.98
C THR A 20 -4.26 7.09 14.23
N GLU A 21 -3.29 7.21 15.14
CA GLU A 21 -2.46 6.05 15.53
C GLU A 21 -3.32 4.91 16.10
N GLU A 22 -4.42 5.25 16.77
CA GLU A 22 -5.41 4.29 17.25
C GLU A 22 -6.15 3.60 16.09
N ASP A 23 -6.65 4.38 15.12
CA ASP A 23 -7.31 3.82 13.92
C ASP A 23 -6.37 2.87 13.16
N SER A 24 -5.11 3.26 13.02
CA SER A 24 -4.06 2.46 12.37
C SER A 24 -3.82 1.15 13.13
N GLN A 25 -3.73 1.20 14.47
CA GLN A 25 -3.51 0.02 15.29
C GLN A 25 -4.64 -0.99 15.17
N ILE A 26 -5.90 -0.54 15.12
CA ILE A 26 -7.07 -1.41 14.89
C ILE A 26 -6.95 -2.15 13.55
N LEU A 27 -6.58 -1.45 12.49
CA LEU A 27 -6.36 -2.07 11.16
C LEU A 27 -5.23 -3.09 11.19
N PHE A 28 -4.12 -2.79 11.88
CA PHE A 28 -3.01 -3.73 12.01
C PHE A 28 -3.39 -4.98 12.80
N ASP A 29 -4.16 -4.84 13.87
CA ASP A 29 -4.62 -5.99 14.66
C ASP A 29 -5.61 -6.85 13.86
N ALA A 30 -6.53 -6.23 13.11
CA ALA A 30 -7.41 -6.92 12.17
C ALA A 30 -6.65 -7.72 11.12
N ALA A 31 -5.66 -7.10 10.48
CA ALA A 31 -4.79 -7.77 9.53
C ALA A 31 -3.98 -8.91 10.18
N LYS A 32 -3.43 -8.69 11.38
CA LYS A 32 -2.63 -9.68 12.11
C LYS A 32 -3.43 -10.94 12.45
N TYR A 33 -4.69 -10.80 12.84
CA TYR A 33 -5.57 -11.93 13.18
C TYR A 33 -6.37 -12.46 11.99
N ASN A 34 -6.15 -11.92 10.78
CA ASN A 34 -6.95 -12.23 9.59
C ASN A 34 -8.46 -12.17 9.88
N SER A 35 -8.88 -11.09 10.53
CA SER A 35 -10.23 -10.91 11.06
C SER A 35 -10.79 -9.55 10.65
N TYR A 36 -12.10 -9.38 10.83
CA TYR A 36 -12.79 -8.13 10.61
C TYR A 36 -12.50 -7.12 11.72
N VAL A 37 -12.59 -5.83 11.38
CA VAL A 37 -12.42 -4.72 12.34
C VAL A 37 -13.48 -4.82 13.44
N GLU A 38 -14.69 -5.19 13.06
CA GLU A 38 -15.86 -5.44 13.89
C GLU A 38 -15.61 -6.49 14.98
N THR A 39 -14.69 -7.43 14.73
CA THR A 39 -14.33 -8.47 15.71
C THR A 39 -13.38 -7.94 16.78
N ILE A 40 -12.61 -6.90 16.49
CA ILE A 40 -11.51 -6.42 17.36
C ILE A 40 -11.85 -5.06 17.98
N SER A 41 -12.75 -4.29 17.37
CA SER A 41 -13.09 -2.94 17.81
C SER A 41 -14.56 -2.63 17.56
N ASN A 42 -15.13 -1.85 18.48
CA ASN A 42 -16.46 -1.25 18.33
C ASN A 42 -16.46 0.05 17.49
N LYS A 43 -15.32 0.41 16.87
CA LYS A 43 -15.17 1.63 16.06
C LYS A 43 -15.27 1.38 14.55
N ALA A 44 -15.73 0.20 14.13
CA ALA A 44 -15.79 -0.20 12.72
C ALA A 44 -16.51 0.83 11.82
N ASP A 45 -17.69 1.30 12.21
CA ASP A 45 -18.46 2.29 11.43
C ASP A 45 -17.70 3.61 11.25
N ASN A 46 -17.09 4.12 12.33
CA ASN A 46 -16.31 5.34 12.30
C ASN A 46 -15.08 5.18 11.40
N LEU A 47 -14.43 4.01 11.47
CA LEU A 47 -13.27 3.71 10.63
C LEU A 47 -13.67 3.62 9.15
N HIS A 48 -14.78 2.96 8.84
CA HIS A 48 -15.32 2.89 7.48
C HIS A 48 -15.63 4.28 6.91
N LEU A 49 -16.24 5.17 7.71
CA LEU A 49 -16.50 6.55 7.30
C LEU A 49 -15.22 7.38 7.08
N LYS A 50 -14.16 7.11 7.83
CA LYS A 50 -12.85 7.77 7.64
C LYS A 50 -12.16 7.27 6.39
N VAL A 51 -12.04 5.94 6.23
CA VAL A 51 -11.39 5.31 5.08
C VAL A 51 -12.08 5.69 3.77
N ASN A 52 -13.41 5.77 3.74
CA ASN A 52 -14.16 6.18 2.54
C ASN A 52 -13.89 7.63 2.09
N LYS A 53 -13.29 8.47 2.94
CA LYS A 53 -12.92 9.85 2.61
C LYS A 53 -11.47 9.98 2.18
N GLU A 54 -10.68 8.93 2.35
CA GLU A 54 -9.26 8.91 2.04
C GLU A 54 -9.00 8.38 0.63
N TYR A 55 -7.89 8.80 0.04
CA TYR A 55 -7.42 8.27 -1.23
C TYR A 55 -6.65 6.97 -0.98
N ILE A 56 -6.80 6.00 -1.88
CA ILE A 56 -6.10 4.72 -1.77
C ILE A 56 -4.57 4.90 -1.80
N GLU A 57 -4.10 5.94 -2.50
CA GLU A 57 -2.70 6.35 -2.54
C GLU A 57 -2.18 6.85 -1.18
N SER A 58 -3.05 7.28 -0.26
CA SER A 58 -2.66 7.69 1.11
C SER A 58 -2.29 6.50 2.00
N LEU A 59 -2.87 5.32 1.76
CA LEU A 59 -2.66 4.13 2.59
C LEU A 59 -1.23 3.59 2.47
N GLN A 60 -0.65 3.67 1.28
CA GLN A 60 0.71 3.15 1.04
C GLN A 60 1.78 3.87 1.87
N PRO A 61 1.86 5.22 1.88
CA PRO A 61 2.76 5.96 2.76
C PRO A 61 2.56 5.64 4.24
N GLU A 62 1.32 5.49 4.71
CA GLU A 62 1.01 5.17 6.12
C GLU A 62 1.58 3.80 6.52
N TYR A 63 1.28 2.76 5.74
CA TYR A 63 1.85 1.43 5.94
C TYR A 63 3.38 1.45 5.93
N SER A 64 3.97 2.12 4.92
CA SER A 64 5.41 2.17 4.75
C SER A 64 6.08 2.92 5.91
N ASN A 65 5.46 3.98 6.44
CA ASN A 65 5.95 4.70 7.62
C ASN A 65 5.91 3.83 8.88
N TYR A 66 4.83 3.06 9.07
CA TYR A 66 4.73 2.11 10.19
C TYR A 66 5.84 1.05 10.11
N ALA A 67 6.00 0.39 8.96
CA ALA A 67 7.03 -0.62 8.77
C ALA A 67 8.45 -0.03 8.90
N LEU A 68 8.65 1.21 8.46
CA LEU A 68 9.92 1.93 8.62
C LEU A 68 10.27 2.14 10.10
N LYS A 69 9.29 2.49 10.96
CA LYS A 69 9.54 2.62 12.41
C LYS A 69 10.06 1.30 12.99
N LEU A 70 9.55 0.16 12.53
CA LEU A 70 10.00 -1.17 12.94
C LEU A 70 11.42 -1.48 12.40
N LEU A 71 11.68 -1.17 11.13
CA LEU A 71 12.98 -1.37 10.49
C LEU A 71 14.10 -0.52 11.08
N LYS A 72 13.84 0.76 11.38
CA LYS A 72 14.85 1.67 11.94
C LYS A 72 15.40 1.16 13.27
N LYS A 73 14.58 0.48 14.08
CA LYS A 73 15.02 -0.17 15.32
C LYS A 73 16.03 -1.30 15.05
N GLN A 74 15.95 -1.95 13.89
CA GLN A 74 16.83 -3.06 13.51
C GLN A 74 18.16 -2.62 12.90
N ARG A 75 18.26 -1.35 12.44
CA ARG A 75 19.43 -0.78 11.74
C ARG A 75 20.02 -1.74 10.68
N PRO A 76 19.19 -2.19 9.72
CA PRO A 76 19.67 -3.11 8.71
C PRO A 76 20.72 -2.38 7.86
N GLY A 77 21.91 -2.98 7.74
CA GLY A 77 22.97 -2.46 6.88
C GLY A 77 22.61 -2.68 5.40
N ALA A 78 23.42 -3.49 4.72
CA ALA A 78 23.12 -3.88 3.35
C ALA A 78 22.14 -5.07 3.32
N VAL A 79 21.06 -4.94 2.53
CA VAL A 79 19.88 -5.83 2.53
C VAL A 79 19.64 -6.49 1.19
N ASP A 80 19.04 -7.67 1.22
CA ASP A 80 18.44 -8.30 0.04
C ASP A 80 16.95 -7.98 0.02
N LEU A 81 16.43 -7.58 -1.13
CA LEU A 81 14.99 -7.37 -1.33
C LEU A 81 14.36 -8.64 -1.90
N ILE A 82 13.18 -8.98 -1.39
CA ILE A 82 12.32 -10.05 -1.92
C ILE A 82 11.04 -9.38 -2.37
N CYS A 83 10.70 -9.51 -3.64
CA CYS A 83 9.49 -8.94 -4.21
C CYS A 83 8.53 -10.06 -4.62
N ASP A 84 7.26 -9.90 -4.27
CA ASP A 84 6.22 -10.83 -4.64
C ASP A 84 4.94 -10.07 -5.03
N ILE A 85 4.15 -10.66 -5.94
CA ILE A 85 2.82 -10.16 -6.28
C ILE A 85 1.81 -11.17 -5.74
N THR A 86 0.97 -10.70 -4.84
CA THR A 86 -0.13 -11.49 -4.27
C THR A 86 -1.44 -10.74 -4.47
N TYR A 87 -2.56 -11.37 -4.08
CA TYR A 87 -3.89 -10.82 -4.26
C TYR A 87 -4.83 -11.17 -3.12
N GLU A 88 -5.84 -10.32 -2.93
CA GLU A 88 -7.01 -10.57 -2.10
C GLU A 88 -8.27 -10.67 -2.95
N ASN A 89 -9.17 -11.57 -2.56
CA ASN A 89 -10.46 -11.72 -3.24
C ASN A 89 -11.37 -10.54 -2.93
N PHE A 90 -12.08 -10.06 -3.95
CA PHE A 90 -13.06 -8.99 -3.84
C PHE A 90 -14.43 -9.45 -4.32
N TYR A 91 -15.45 -9.23 -3.49
CA TYR A 91 -16.81 -9.71 -3.70
C TYR A 91 -17.81 -8.59 -4.05
N GLY A 92 -17.35 -7.33 -3.98
CA GLY A 92 -18.18 -6.17 -4.26
C GLY A 92 -18.32 -5.86 -5.76
N LYS A 93 -18.91 -4.69 -6.05
CA LYS A 93 -19.03 -4.18 -7.41
C LYS A 93 -17.67 -3.67 -7.91
N ILE A 94 -17.24 -4.12 -9.08
CA ILE A 94 -16.04 -3.60 -9.74
C ILE A 94 -16.39 -2.25 -10.36
N ASP A 95 -15.78 -1.18 -9.86
CA ASP A 95 -16.04 0.19 -10.31
C ASP A 95 -14.77 1.04 -10.53
N ASN A 96 -13.59 0.45 -10.36
CA ASN A 96 -12.32 1.16 -10.45
C ASN A 96 -11.16 0.28 -10.96
N LEU A 97 -10.04 0.92 -11.28
CA LEU A 97 -8.87 0.28 -11.88
C LEU A 97 -7.96 -0.46 -10.87
N HIS A 98 -8.27 -0.43 -9.58
CA HIS A 98 -7.54 -1.15 -8.54
C HIS A 98 -8.05 -2.59 -8.38
N ILE A 99 -9.26 -2.88 -8.88
CA ILE A 99 -9.88 -4.20 -8.83
C ILE A 99 -9.69 -4.88 -10.18
N HIS A 100 -8.99 -6.00 -10.19
CA HIS A 100 -8.75 -6.79 -11.38
C HIS A 100 -9.94 -7.73 -11.60
N PRO A 101 -10.60 -7.72 -12.76
CA PRO A 101 -11.71 -8.63 -13.04
C PRO A 101 -11.32 -10.09 -12.85
N TRP A 102 -12.25 -10.88 -12.34
CA TRP A 102 -12.09 -12.32 -12.16
C TRP A 102 -13.28 -13.08 -12.76
N THR A 103 -13.12 -14.39 -12.96
CA THR A 103 -14.08 -15.27 -13.65
C THR A 103 -15.44 -15.37 -12.96
N GLY A 104 -15.56 -15.00 -11.69
CA GLY A 104 -16.81 -15.12 -10.92
C GLY A 104 -16.89 -16.37 -10.03
N GLU A 105 -15.91 -17.27 -10.10
CA GLU A 105 -15.89 -18.51 -9.31
C GLU A 105 -15.99 -18.24 -7.81
N ASN A 106 -16.79 -19.05 -7.10
CA ASN A 106 -17.04 -18.92 -5.67
C ASN A 106 -17.57 -17.53 -5.26
N GLY A 107 -18.26 -16.83 -6.17
CA GLY A 107 -18.79 -15.48 -5.93
C GLY A 107 -17.74 -14.36 -5.99
N ILE A 108 -16.47 -14.68 -6.26
CA ILE A 108 -15.38 -13.71 -6.36
C ILE A 108 -15.59 -12.84 -7.61
N LYS A 109 -15.82 -11.54 -7.41
CA LYS A 109 -16.06 -10.60 -8.52
C LYS A 109 -14.77 -10.04 -9.09
N GLY A 110 -13.77 -9.84 -8.25
CA GLY A 110 -12.46 -9.36 -8.69
C GLY A 110 -11.38 -9.67 -7.68
N LYS A 111 -10.19 -9.14 -7.92
CA LYS A 111 -9.02 -9.29 -7.05
C LYS A 111 -8.27 -7.98 -6.88
N PHE A 112 -7.90 -7.66 -5.65
CA PHE A 112 -6.92 -6.61 -5.38
C PHE A 112 -5.54 -7.21 -5.47
N HIS A 113 -4.77 -6.83 -6.49
CA HIS A 113 -3.37 -7.25 -6.58
C HIS A 113 -2.48 -6.23 -5.90
N TYR A 114 -1.45 -6.71 -5.22
CA TYR A 114 -0.49 -5.86 -4.53
C TYR A 114 0.93 -6.42 -4.66
N LEU A 115 1.87 -5.52 -4.94
CA LEU A 115 3.30 -5.81 -4.86
C LEU A 115 3.71 -5.66 -3.40
N VAL A 116 4.26 -6.74 -2.83
CA VAL A 116 4.90 -6.73 -1.52
C VAL A 116 6.39 -6.79 -1.70
N VAL A 117 7.11 -5.86 -1.07
CA VAL A 117 8.57 -5.85 -1.02
C VAL A 117 9.00 -6.02 0.42
N SER A 118 9.82 -7.03 0.63
CA SER A 118 10.32 -7.43 1.93
C SER A 118 11.84 -7.34 1.98
N ILE A 119 12.37 -7.07 3.16
CA ILE A 119 13.81 -7.14 3.45
C ILE A 119 14.11 -8.50 4.06
N LEU A 120 15.11 -9.19 3.52
CA LEU A 120 15.73 -10.33 4.18
C LEU A 120 16.80 -9.81 5.15
N TYR A 121 16.57 -9.99 6.44
CA TYR A 121 17.47 -9.57 7.51
C TYR A 121 17.59 -10.66 8.58
N ARG A 122 18.81 -11.15 8.83
CA ARG A 122 19.09 -12.21 9.82
C ARG A 122 18.15 -13.43 9.71
N ASN A 123 17.98 -13.94 8.48
CA ASN A 123 17.07 -15.05 8.15
C ASN A 123 15.59 -14.78 8.45
N LYS A 124 15.19 -13.51 8.62
CA LYS A 124 13.79 -13.09 8.73
C LYS A 124 13.41 -12.27 7.51
N ILE A 125 12.21 -12.51 7.00
CA ILE A 125 11.60 -11.72 5.94
C ILE A 125 10.69 -10.70 6.60
N ILE A 126 10.96 -9.42 6.37
CA ILE A 126 10.20 -8.32 6.94
C ILE A 126 9.57 -7.52 5.78
N PRO A 127 8.26 -7.67 5.55
CA PRO A 127 7.53 -6.81 4.64
C PRO A 127 7.65 -5.36 5.10
N PHE A 128 7.98 -4.46 4.18
CA PHE A 128 8.17 -3.05 4.55
C PHE A 128 7.64 -2.04 3.55
N TYR A 129 7.35 -2.50 2.35
CA TYR A 129 6.74 -1.70 1.32
C TYR A 129 5.68 -2.55 0.64
N ALA A 130 4.50 -2.00 0.51
CA ALA A 130 3.41 -2.60 -0.23
C ALA A 130 2.78 -1.52 -1.11
N THR A 131 2.37 -1.89 -2.32
CA THR A 131 1.64 -0.99 -3.20
C THR A 131 0.62 -1.75 -4.00
N ILE A 132 -0.55 -1.14 -4.20
CA ILE A 132 -1.64 -1.73 -4.97
C ILE A 132 -1.31 -1.62 -6.44
N ILE A 133 -1.50 -2.72 -7.17
CA ILE A 133 -1.26 -2.80 -8.60
C ILE A 133 -2.55 -2.40 -9.30
N ARG A 134 -2.50 -1.29 -10.03
CA ARG A 134 -3.60 -0.89 -10.93
C ARG A 134 -3.53 -1.69 -12.23
N LEU A 135 -4.68 -1.89 -12.87
CA LEU A 135 -4.75 -2.41 -14.24
C LEU A 135 -3.90 -1.54 -15.18
N GLY A 136 -3.11 -2.20 -16.03
CA GLY A 136 -2.21 -1.54 -16.98
C GLY A 136 -0.87 -1.04 -16.39
N CYS A 137 -0.61 -1.20 -15.09
CA CYS A 137 0.69 -0.85 -14.52
C CYS A 137 1.81 -1.80 -14.97
N SER A 138 2.97 -1.22 -15.26
CA SER A 138 4.18 -2.00 -15.54
C SER A 138 4.79 -2.55 -14.24
N LYS A 139 5.09 -3.85 -14.21
CA LYS A 139 5.81 -4.48 -13.09
C LYS A 139 7.19 -3.86 -12.89
N ALA A 140 7.89 -3.54 -13.98
CA ALA A 140 9.19 -2.87 -13.92
C ALA A 140 9.08 -1.48 -13.28
N GLU A 141 8.03 -0.71 -13.59
CA GLU A 141 7.78 0.59 -12.96
C GLU A 141 7.53 0.45 -11.44
N LEU A 142 6.74 -0.55 -11.03
CA LEU A 142 6.46 -0.83 -9.63
C LEU A 142 7.73 -1.20 -8.85
N ILE A 143 8.59 -2.06 -9.43
CA ILE A 143 9.90 -2.39 -8.86
C ILE A 143 10.79 -1.13 -8.80
N GLY A 144 10.80 -0.31 -9.84
CA GLY A 144 11.52 0.96 -9.87
C GLY A 144 11.09 1.92 -8.74
N LYS A 145 9.79 2.00 -8.46
CA LYS A 145 9.23 2.78 -7.33
C LYS A 145 9.72 2.22 -5.99
N ALA A 146 9.72 0.91 -5.80
CA ALA A 146 10.23 0.28 -4.58
C ALA A 146 11.74 0.53 -4.38
N ILE A 147 12.54 0.42 -5.44
CA ILE A 147 13.98 0.72 -5.39
C ILE A 147 14.22 2.19 -5.03
N ASN A 148 13.48 3.11 -5.66
CA ASN A 148 13.58 4.53 -5.36
C ASN A 148 13.20 4.83 -3.90
N TYR A 149 12.17 4.16 -3.39
CA TYR A 149 11.79 4.24 -1.98
C TYR A 149 12.92 3.77 -1.06
N CYS A 150 13.55 2.62 -1.34
CA CYS A 150 14.71 2.13 -0.58
C CYS A 150 15.88 3.12 -0.58
N LYS A 151 16.18 3.73 -1.74
CA LYS A 151 17.23 4.75 -1.87
C LYS A 151 16.95 5.96 -0.99
N LYS A 152 15.71 6.45 -0.97
CA LYS A 152 15.28 7.56 -0.08
C LYS A 152 15.42 7.22 1.41
N LEU A 153 15.40 5.93 1.75
CA LEU A 153 15.60 5.44 3.11
C LEU A 153 17.07 5.17 3.46
N ASN A 154 18.01 5.47 2.55
CA ASN A 154 19.44 5.14 2.68
C ASN A 154 19.72 3.64 2.90
N LEU A 155 18.85 2.76 2.38
CA LEU A 155 19.07 1.31 2.41
C LEU A 155 20.00 0.90 1.28
N LYS A 156 21.07 0.17 1.61
CA LYS A 156 22.00 -0.39 0.62
C LYS A 156 21.45 -1.72 0.11
N ILE A 157 20.92 -1.73 -1.10
CA ILE A 157 20.42 -2.95 -1.76
C ILE A 157 21.61 -3.76 -2.29
N LYS A 158 21.73 -5.03 -1.89
CA LYS A 158 22.74 -5.96 -2.44
C LYS A 158 22.22 -6.68 -3.68
N LYS A 159 21.01 -7.24 -3.58
CA LYS A 159 20.30 -7.95 -4.65
C LYS A 159 18.80 -7.83 -4.47
N ILE A 160 18.08 -8.08 -5.55
CA ILE A 160 16.63 -8.14 -5.59
C ILE A 160 16.25 -9.52 -6.11
N LEU A 161 15.46 -10.24 -5.32
CA LEU A 161 14.95 -11.57 -5.63
C LEU A 161 13.54 -11.41 -6.20
N LEU A 162 13.38 -11.81 -7.45
CA LEU A 162 12.13 -11.80 -8.20
C LEU A 162 11.79 -13.23 -8.61
N ASP A 163 10.51 -13.57 -8.60
CA ASP A 163 10.02 -14.85 -9.11
C ASP A 163 9.82 -14.82 -10.65
N ARG A 164 9.41 -15.96 -11.21
CA ARG A 164 9.13 -16.07 -12.66
C ARG A 164 7.97 -15.19 -13.12
N GLY A 165 7.05 -14.84 -12.21
CA GLY A 165 5.95 -13.92 -12.50
C GLY A 165 6.42 -12.52 -12.87
N PHE A 166 7.63 -12.11 -12.50
CA PHE A 166 8.23 -10.85 -12.94
C PHE A 166 8.97 -10.94 -14.29
N TYR A 167 9.08 -12.14 -14.87
CA TYR A 167 9.72 -12.31 -16.17
C TYR A 167 8.77 -11.82 -17.28
N SER A 168 8.85 -10.52 -17.59
CA SER A 168 8.30 -9.95 -18.81
C SER A 168 9.42 -9.92 -19.84
N GLY A 169 9.77 -11.09 -20.39
CA GLY A 169 10.55 -11.11 -21.62
C GLY A 169 9.79 -10.31 -22.66
N GLU A 170 10.43 -9.29 -23.24
CA GLU A 170 9.94 -8.57 -24.40
C GLU A 170 9.39 -9.59 -25.42
N LYS A 171 8.13 -9.40 -25.81
CA LYS A 171 7.58 -9.91 -27.06
C LYS A 171 7.28 -8.69 -27.93
#